data_AF-A0A958N745-F1
#
_entry.id   AF-A0A958N745-F1
#
_cell.length_a   1.000
_cell.length_b   1.000
_cell.length_c   1.000
_cell.angle_alpha   90.00
_cell.angle_beta   90.00
_cell.angle_gamma   90.00
#
_symmetry.space_group_name_H-M   'P 1'
#
loop_
_entity.id
_entity.type
_entity.pdbx_description
1 polymer ?
#
loop_
_entity_poly.entity_id
_entity_poly.type
_entity_poly.pdbx_seq_one_letter_code
_entity_poly.pdbx_strand_id
1 'polypeptide(L)'
;MPIHHIIKKWHRLKTFVVASLFAASLAIMGGIVSIVWFAKVQYNLSKTIDIESKKLSTLRSLLRRVESTDWNSKSRDDRYFAQRSLFEEMRASGFLNLYLTPEQSQVIQSKQYEWPIEVRSQLLSEIQNDAFQATEKTIALFSQSRISALLIWVFAVGTIFFGLILPFFISMTLRRLTIKSKRELEGALAKSVADWNLLRSTEVEPFKNPRFYMISLLILMKHTRGLFESPIGDAFGDLASLIHTELDLPENPAQPPNAA
;
A
#
# COMPACT_ATOMS: atom_id res chain seq x y z
N MET A 1 9.69 -23.07 -38.09
CA MET A 1 9.95 -21.78 -37.41
C MET A 1 8.85 -21.23 -36.46
N PRO A 2 7.55 -21.61 -36.49
CA PRO A 2 6.54 -20.95 -35.63
C PRO A 2 6.56 -21.38 -34.14
N ILE A 3 7.09 -22.56 -33.82
CA ILE A 3 7.01 -23.15 -32.46
C ILE A 3 7.94 -22.48 -31.45
N HIS A 4 9.17 -22.17 -31.86
CA HIS A 4 10.12 -21.46 -31.01
C HIS A 4 9.54 -20.09 -30.59
N HIS A 5 8.76 -19.45 -31.46
CA HIS A 5 8.11 -18.18 -31.17
C HIS A 5 6.98 -18.33 -30.12
N ILE A 6 6.22 -19.43 -30.13
CA ILE A 6 5.16 -19.70 -29.16
C ILE A 6 5.74 -20.01 -27.77
N ILE A 7 6.76 -20.86 -27.68
CA ILE A 7 7.43 -21.20 -26.41
C ILE A 7 8.08 -19.95 -25.79
N LYS A 8 8.76 -19.13 -26.61
CA LYS A 8 9.36 -17.87 -26.17
C LYS A 8 8.31 -16.87 -25.67
N LYS A 9 7.13 -16.82 -26.31
CA LYS A 9 6.00 -15.97 -25.88
C LYS A 9 5.39 -16.45 -24.55
N TRP A 10 5.27 -17.77 -24.36
CA TRP A 10 4.79 -18.37 -23.11
C TRP A 10 5.75 -18.17 -21.94
N HIS A 11 7.06 -18.32 -22.16
CA HIS A 11 8.07 -18.05 -21.14
C HIS A 11 8.02 -16.58 -20.70
N ARG A 12 7.95 -15.64 -21.67
CA ARG A 12 7.81 -14.21 -21.38
C ARG A 12 6.55 -13.88 -20.58
N LEU A 13 5.43 -14.54 -20.89
CA LEU A 13 4.19 -14.36 -20.15
C LEU A 13 4.31 -14.84 -18.70
N LYS A 14 4.90 -16.03 -18.48
CA LYS A 14 5.14 -16.55 -17.12
C LYS A 14 6.04 -15.62 -16.30
N THR A 15 7.17 -15.18 -16.87
CA THR A 15 8.07 -14.24 -16.19
C THR A 15 7.39 -12.92 -15.88
N PHE A 16 6.54 -12.42 -16.78
CA PHE A 16 5.76 -11.19 -16.55
C PHE A 16 4.78 -11.36 -15.38
N VAL A 17 4.02 -12.46 -15.36
CA VAL A 17 3.05 -12.73 -14.28
C VAL A 17 3.75 -12.86 -12.92
N VAL A 18 4.85 -13.60 -12.85
CA VAL A 18 5.61 -13.75 -11.61
C VAL A 18 6.19 -12.41 -11.15
N ALA A 19 6.76 -11.62 -12.07
CA ALA A 19 7.27 -10.29 -11.75
C ALA A 19 6.16 -9.34 -11.28
N SER A 20 4.98 -9.38 -11.88
CA SER A 20 3.82 -8.59 -11.46
C SER A 20 3.32 -8.98 -10.06
N LEU A 21 3.25 -10.28 -9.75
CA LEU A 21 2.86 -10.77 -8.43
C LEU A 21 3.87 -10.38 -7.35
N PHE A 22 5.16 -10.48 -7.66
CA PHE A 22 6.24 -10.07 -6.76
C PHE A 22 6.20 -8.55 -6.51
N ALA A 23 6.04 -7.75 -7.57
CA ALA A 23 5.90 -6.30 -7.46
C ALA A 23 4.65 -5.90 -6.65
N ALA A 24 3.52 -6.57 -6.85
CA ALA A 24 2.31 -6.35 -6.05
C ALA A 24 2.52 -6.68 -4.57
N SER A 25 3.22 -7.79 -4.27
CA SER A 25 3.53 -8.19 -2.89
C SER A 25 4.45 -7.18 -2.18
N LEU A 26 5.48 -6.69 -2.88
CA LEU A 26 6.36 -5.63 -2.40
C LEU A 26 5.60 -4.31 -2.17
N ALA A 27 4.69 -3.94 -3.08
CA ALA A 27 3.88 -2.74 -2.94
C ALA A 27 2.94 -2.83 -1.73
N ILE A 28 2.32 -3.98 -1.48
CA ILE A 28 1.47 -4.21 -0.30
C ILE A 28 2.32 -4.13 0.98
N MET A 29 3.48 -4.79 1.02
CA MET A 29 4.37 -4.78 2.19
C MET A 29 4.88 -3.37 2.49
N GLY A 30 5.35 -2.65 1.46
CA GLY A 30 5.79 -1.26 1.57
C GLY A 30 4.66 -0.32 2.01
N GLY A 31 3.44 -0.55 1.51
CA GLY A 31 2.24 0.18 1.91
C GLY A 31 1.91 -0.02 3.39
N ILE A 32 1.92 -1.26 3.89
CA ILE A 32 1.67 -1.58 5.31
C ILE A 32 2.72 -0.92 6.21
N VAL A 33 4.01 -1.06 5.88
CA VAL A 33 5.11 -0.44 6.65
C VAL A 33 4.94 1.08 6.69
N SER A 34 4.61 1.70 5.56
CA SER A 34 4.37 3.14 5.47
C SER A 34 3.20 3.56 6.36
N ILE A 35 2.06 2.86 6.28
CA ILE A 35 0.86 3.15 7.10
C ILE A 35 1.19 3.05 8.60
N VAL A 36 1.88 2.00 9.03
CA VAL A 36 2.27 1.81 10.44
C VAL A 36 3.22 2.91 10.89
N TRP A 37 4.23 3.25 10.08
CA TRP A 37 5.17 4.32 10.39
C TRP A 37 4.46 5.68 10.51
N PHE A 38 3.59 6.01 9.56
CA PHE A 38 2.81 7.25 9.59
C PHE A 38 1.83 7.29 10.77
N ALA A 39 1.19 6.17 11.12
CA ALA A 39 0.33 6.08 12.30
C ALA A 39 1.11 6.36 13.59
N LYS A 40 2.34 5.84 13.70
CA LYS A 40 3.24 6.14 14.82
C LYS A 40 3.63 7.63 14.86
N VAL A 41 3.94 8.23 13.71
CA VAL A 41 4.23 9.67 13.62
C VAL A 41 3.02 10.50 14.07
N GLN A 42 1.81 10.16 13.60
CA GLN A 42 0.57 10.83 14.01
C GLN A 42 0.30 10.71 15.51
N TYR A 43 0.49 9.51 16.06
CA TYR A 43 0.33 9.29 17.50
C TYR A 43 1.27 10.17 18.32
N ASN A 44 2.56 10.19 17.96
CA ASN A 44 3.55 11.03 18.64
C ASN A 44 3.22 12.52 18.49
N LEU A 45 2.82 12.95 17.29
CA LEU A 45 2.46 14.33 17.03
C LEU A 45 1.21 14.74 17.83
N SER A 46 0.18 13.89 17.88
CA SER A 46 -1.04 14.10 18.67
C SER A 46 -0.71 14.24 20.16
N LYS A 47 0.17 13.40 20.68
CA LYS A 47 0.63 13.50 22.08
C LYS A 47 1.38 14.82 22.34
N THR A 48 2.24 15.24 21.42
CA THR A 48 2.95 16.52 21.53
C THR A 48 1.97 17.71 21.49
N ILE A 49 0.96 17.65 20.61
CA ILE A 49 -0.09 18.67 20.54
C ILE A 49 -0.86 18.74 21.87
N ASP A 50 -1.23 17.61 22.46
CA ASP A 50 -1.92 17.59 23.76
C ASP A 50 -1.06 18.26 24.85
N ILE A 51 0.23 17.92 24.93
CA ILE A 51 1.16 18.52 25.90
C ILE A 51 1.29 20.03 25.68
N GLU A 52 1.54 20.48 24.45
CA GLU A 52 1.70 21.91 24.13
C GLU A 52 0.39 22.68 24.33
N SER A 53 -0.76 22.09 24.00
CA SER A 53 -2.06 22.70 24.22
C SER A 53 -2.37 22.88 25.72
N LYS A 54 -2.02 21.89 26.56
CA LYS A 54 -2.11 22.00 28.02
C LYS A 54 -1.20 23.11 28.54
N LYS A 55 0.06 23.16 28.08
CA LYS A 55 0.99 24.24 28.42
C LYS A 55 0.41 25.61 28.05
N LEU A 56 -0.08 25.77 26.82
CA LEU A 56 -0.71 26.99 26.34
C LEU A 56 -1.94 27.39 27.17
N SER A 57 -2.80 26.44 27.52
CA SER A 57 -3.98 26.70 28.36
C SER A 57 -3.58 27.21 29.75
N THR A 58 -2.52 26.64 30.31
CA THR A 58 -1.99 27.03 31.61
C THR A 58 -1.38 28.43 31.55
N LEU A 59 -0.58 28.72 30.52
CA LEU A 59 -0.01 30.05 30.28
C LEU A 59 -1.10 31.11 30.07
N ARG A 60 -2.16 30.81 29.31
CA ARG A 60 -3.28 31.74 29.12
C ARG A 60 -4.06 31.97 30.41
N SER A 61 -4.27 30.93 31.21
CA SER A 61 -4.90 31.05 32.53
C SER A 61 -4.07 31.94 33.44
N LEU A 62 -2.75 31.72 33.48
CA LEU A 62 -1.81 32.52 34.26
C LEU A 62 -1.78 33.98 33.79
N LEU A 63 -1.67 34.21 32.48
CA LEU A 63 -1.68 35.55 31.91
C LEU A 63 -2.96 36.30 32.30
N ARG A 64 -4.13 35.66 32.14
CA ARG A 64 -5.41 36.23 32.55
C ARG A 64 -5.46 36.54 34.03
N ARG A 65 -4.87 35.66 34.86
CA ARG A 65 -4.78 35.86 36.32
C ARG A 65 -3.93 37.08 36.66
N VAL A 66 -2.74 37.20 36.05
CA VAL A 66 -1.83 38.34 36.22
C VAL A 66 -2.48 39.65 35.76
N GLU A 67 -3.15 39.64 34.60
CA GLU A 67 -3.89 40.81 34.07
C GLU A 67 -5.08 41.21 34.96
N SER A 68 -5.79 40.23 35.52
CA SER A 68 -6.95 40.47 36.41
C SER A 68 -6.57 40.85 37.85
N THR A 69 -5.30 40.73 38.22
CA THR A 69 -4.85 41.03 39.58
C THR A 69 -4.97 42.52 39.82
N ASP A 70 -5.67 42.92 40.89
CA ASP A 70 -5.83 44.34 41.23
C ASP A 70 -4.53 44.91 41.83
N TRP A 71 -3.66 45.32 40.92
CA TRP A 71 -2.34 45.88 41.21
C TRP A 71 -2.39 47.21 41.97
N ASN A 72 -3.50 47.94 41.86
CA ASN A 72 -3.63 49.34 42.27
C ASN A 72 -4.83 49.59 43.20
N SER A 73 -5.41 48.55 43.81
CA SER A 73 -6.53 48.68 44.76
C SER A 73 -6.22 49.73 45.82
N LYS A 74 -7.18 50.63 46.09
CA LYS A 74 -7.06 51.63 47.16
C LYS A 74 -7.02 50.97 48.55
N SER A 75 -7.58 49.77 48.67
CA SER A 75 -7.53 48.95 49.88
C SER A 75 -6.20 48.21 49.96
N ARG A 76 -5.45 48.43 51.03
CA ARG A 76 -4.15 47.77 51.26
C ARG A 76 -4.33 46.26 51.43
N ASP A 77 -5.37 45.84 52.14
CA ASP A 77 -5.63 44.44 52.42
C ASP A 77 -6.02 43.67 51.14
N ASP A 78 -6.91 44.25 50.33
CA ASP A 78 -7.33 43.62 49.07
C ASP A 78 -6.16 43.46 48.09
N ARG A 79 -5.30 44.50 48.02
CA ARG A 79 -4.07 44.45 47.21
C ARG A 79 -3.13 43.36 47.68
N TYR A 80 -2.91 43.28 48.99
CA TYR A 80 -2.04 42.27 49.61
C TYR A 80 -2.55 40.85 49.31
N PHE A 81 -3.85 40.58 49.54
CA PHE A 81 -4.42 39.25 49.32
C PHE A 81 -4.39 38.83 47.85
N ALA A 82 -4.68 39.76 46.92
CA ALA A 82 -4.60 39.48 45.49
C ALA A 82 -3.17 39.14 45.04
N GLN A 83 -2.18 39.95 45.44
CA GLN A 83 -0.78 39.75 45.04
C GLN A 83 -0.15 38.51 45.71
N ARG A 84 -0.49 38.24 46.98
CA ARG A 84 -0.10 37.01 47.67
C ARG A 84 -0.72 35.78 47.02
N SER A 85 -2.00 35.83 46.68
CA SER A 85 -2.69 34.72 46.01
C SER A 85 -2.00 34.38 44.69
N LEU A 86 -1.66 35.38 43.86
CA LEU A 86 -0.94 35.17 42.61
C LEU A 86 0.45 34.55 42.86
N PHE A 87 1.19 35.06 43.84
CA PHE A 87 2.52 34.55 44.17
C PHE A 87 2.48 33.08 44.59
N GLU A 88 1.58 32.70 45.50
CA GLU A 88 1.46 31.31 45.96
C GLU A 88 0.94 30.40 44.84
N GLU A 89 0.05 30.88 43.97
CA GLU A 89 -0.42 30.15 42.79
C GLU A 89 0.74 29.88 41.80
N MET A 90 1.57 30.89 41.52
CA MET A 90 2.78 30.76 40.71
C MET A 90 3.82 29.83 41.35
N ARG A 91 3.95 29.86 42.68
CA ARG A 91 4.84 28.97 43.42
C ARG A 91 4.37 27.52 43.34
N ALA A 92 3.09 27.27 43.60
CA ALA A 92 2.50 25.93 43.59
C ALA A 92 2.55 25.27 42.19
N SER A 93 2.43 26.08 41.14
CA SER A 93 2.51 25.65 39.74
C SER A 93 3.95 25.55 39.20
N GLY A 94 4.95 25.99 39.97
CA GLY A 94 6.35 26.02 39.54
C GLY A 94 6.72 27.16 38.58
N PHE A 95 5.76 28.00 38.17
CA PHE A 95 6.00 29.16 37.30
C PHE A 95 6.85 30.25 37.95
N LEU A 96 6.87 30.30 39.28
CA LEU A 96 7.70 31.25 40.01
C LEU A 96 9.17 31.15 39.59
N ASN A 97 9.71 29.92 39.49
CA ASN A 97 11.11 29.70 39.14
C ASN A 97 11.39 29.85 37.64
N LEU A 98 10.35 29.89 36.81
CA LEU A 98 10.48 30.07 35.36
C LEU A 98 10.60 31.54 34.98
N TYR A 99 9.90 32.42 35.70
CA TYR A 99 9.77 33.84 35.35
C TYR A 99 10.38 34.80 36.36
N LEU A 100 10.77 34.32 37.55
CA LEU A 100 11.40 35.14 38.58
C LEU A 100 12.73 34.54 39.00
N THR A 101 13.72 35.40 39.21
CA THR A 101 14.94 34.98 39.87
C THR A 101 14.67 34.67 41.35
N PRO A 102 15.51 33.84 42.00
CA PRO A 102 15.40 33.59 43.44
C PRO A 102 15.45 34.89 44.26
N GLU A 103 16.26 35.86 43.82
CA GLU A 103 16.38 37.19 44.45
C GLU A 103 15.09 38.00 44.33
N GLN A 104 14.49 38.07 43.14
CA GLN A 104 13.20 38.75 42.93
C GLN A 104 12.10 38.11 43.79
N SER A 105 12.09 36.78 43.87
CA SER A 105 11.13 36.03 44.70
C SER A 105 11.27 36.37 46.20
N GLN A 106 12.50 36.49 46.70
CA GLN A 106 12.78 36.89 48.08
C GLN A 106 12.43 38.37 48.34
N VAL A 107 12.67 39.26 47.37
CA VAL A 107 12.27 40.67 47.47
C VAL A 107 10.75 40.81 47.56
N ILE A 108 10.00 40.06 46.76
CA ILE A 108 8.53 40.06 46.82
C ILE A 108 8.05 39.55 48.19
N GLN A 109 8.59 38.45 48.70
CA GLN A 109 8.21 37.92 50.02
C GLN A 109 8.55 38.89 51.16
N SER A 110 9.75 39.46 51.16
CA SER A 110 10.21 40.38 52.21
C SER A 110 9.44 41.72 52.20
N LYS A 111 8.94 42.15 51.03
CA LYS A 111 8.10 43.35 50.88
C LYS A 111 6.59 43.04 51.02
N GLN A 112 6.23 42.04 51.81
CA GLN A 112 4.82 41.67 52.04
C GLN A 112 4.05 41.42 50.72
N TYR A 113 4.68 40.75 49.76
CA TYR A 113 4.12 40.46 48.45
C TYR A 113 3.86 41.68 47.57
N GLU A 114 4.50 42.82 47.83
CA GLU A 114 4.43 43.97 46.92
C GLU A 114 5.38 43.77 45.73
N TRP A 115 4.80 43.58 44.53
CA TRP A 115 5.58 43.35 43.32
C TRP A 115 6.13 44.68 42.78
N PRO A 116 7.43 44.85 42.51
CA PRO A 116 7.95 46.03 41.82
C PRO A 116 7.36 46.17 40.42
N ILE A 117 7.19 47.41 39.94
CA ILE A 117 6.57 47.68 38.61
C ILE A 117 7.42 47.03 37.50
N GLU A 118 8.73 47.08 37.62
CA GLU A 118 9.68 46.48 36.68
C GLU A 118 9.43 44.97 36.56
N VAL A 119 9.33 44.29 37.71
CA VAL A 119 9.08 42.85 37.78
C VAL A 119 7.72 42.49 37.20
N ARG A 120 6.67 43.29 37.45
CA ARG A 120 5.34 43.07 36.85
C ARG A 120 5.37 43.20 35.33
N SER A 121 6.01 44.26 34.83
CA SER A 121 6.09 44.54 33.39
C SER A 121 6.90 43.48 32.65
N GLN A 122 8.00 43.01 33.26
CA GLN A 122 8.81 41.91 32.75
C GLN A 122 8.03 40.59 32.77
N LEU A 123 7.36 40.28 33.88
CA LEU A 123 6.55 39.07 33.99
C LEU A 123 5.47 39.00 32.91
N LEU A 124 4.72 40.10 32.73
CA LEU A 124 3.68 40.19 31.70
C LEU A 124 4.25 40.01 30.30
N SER A 125 5.36 40.66 29.98
CA SER A 125 5.96 40.57 28.64
C SER A 125 6.53 39.18 28.35
N GLU A 126 7.17 38.53 29.33
CA GLU A 126 7.70 37.18 29.19
C GLU A 126 6.58 36.14 29.05
N ILE A 127 5.54 36.20 29.90
CA ILE A 127 4.38 35.30 29.79
C ILE A 127 3.65 35.49 28.46
N GLN A 128 3.48 36.75 27.99
CA GLN A 128 2.86 37.02 26.70
C GLN A 128 3.69 36.47 25.54
N ASN A 129 5.01 36.66 25.56
CA ASN A 129 5.92 36.14 24.54
C ASN A 129 5.90 34.60 24.52
N ASP A 130 5.95 33.94 25.68
CA ASP A 130 5.87 32.49 25.79
C ASP A 130 4.52 31.95 25.32
N ALA A 131 3.42 32.62 25.67
CA ALA A 131 2.08 32.25 25.19
C ALA A 131 1.95 32.41 23.67
N PHE A 132 2.58 33.44 23.10
CA PHE A 132 2.64 33.66 21.66
C PHE A 132 3.44 32.56 20.96
N GLN A 133 4.68 32.28 21.41
CA GLN A 133 5.50 31.21 20.85
C GLN A 133 4.85 29.83 20.98
N ALA A 134 4.23 29.52 22.13
CA ALA A 134 3.49 28.29 22.32
C ALA A 134 2.28 28.19 21.36
N THR A 135 1.63 29.32 21.07
CA THR A 135 0.54 29.38 20.07
C THR A 135 1.08 29.08 18.67
N GLU A 136 2.16 29.75 18.23
CA GLU A 136 2.77 29.49 16.92
C GLU A 136 3.20 28.04 16.76
N LYS A 137 3.87 27.47 17.77
CA LYS A 137 4.28 26.06 17.78
C LYS A 137 3.09 25.12 17.68
N THR A 138 2.01 25.40 18.42
CA THR A 138 0.78 24.61 18.37
C THR A 138 0.14 24.66 16.98
N ILE A 139 0.06 25.84 16.36
CA ILE A 139 -0.45 26.01 14.99
C ILE A 139 0.41 25.22 13.98
N ALA A 140 1.73 25.30 14.09
CA ALA A 140 2.64 24.55 13.23
C ALA A 140 2.44 23.03 13.35
N LEU A 141 2.29 22.52 14.58
CA LEU A 141 2.00 21.10 14.83
C LEU A 141 0.64 20.67 14.26
N PHE A 142 -0.40 21.49 14.41
CA PHE A 142 -1.71 21.20 13.80
C PHE A 142 -1.65 21.16 12.27
N SER A 143 -0.91 22.08 11.66
CA SER A 143 -0.68 22.08 10.21
C SER A 143 0.02 20.78 9.77
N GLN A 144 1.09 20.41 10.49
CA GLN A 144 1.82 19.17 10.23
C GLN A 144 0.92 17.93 10.36
N SER A 145 0.05 17.88 11.38
CA SER A 145 -0.89 16.78 11.61
C SER A 145 -1.84 16.57 10.44
N ARG A 146 -2.39 17.66 9.90
CA ARG A 146 -3.31 17.62 8.75
C ARG A 146 -2.61 17.13 7.50
N ILE A 147 -1.39 17.61 7.24
CA ILE A 147 -0.58 17.17 6.09
C ILE A 147 -0.27 15.68 6.20
N SER A 148 0.19 15.21 7.36
CA SER A 148 0.46 13.78 7.54
C SER A 148 -0.80 12.92 7.48
N ALA A 149 -1.97 13.44 7.87
CA ALA A 149 -3.23 12.70 7.79
C ALA A 149 -3.69 12.57 6.33
N LEU A 150 -3.54 13.65 5.55
CA LEU A 150 -3.81 13.64 4.12
C LEU A 150 -2.87 12.67 3.39
N LEU A 151 -1.58 12.65 3.74
CA LEU A 151 -0.62 11.69 3.18
C LEU A 151 -1.03 10.25 3.48
N ILE A 152 -1.41 9.92 4.72
CA ILE A 152 -1.92 8.58 5.07
C ILE A 152 -3.11 8.20 4.18
N TRP A 153 -4.05 9.12 4.00
CA TRP A 153 -5.24 8.86 3.20
C TRP A 153 -4.88 8.60 1.73
N VAL A 154 -3.98 9.41 1.16
CA VAL A 154 -3.47 9.23 -0.21
C VAL A 154 -2.74 7.89 -0.36
N PHE A 155 -1.88 7.52 0.59
CA PHE A 155 -1.18 6.23 0.56
C PHE A 155 -2.12 5.04 0.74
N ALA A 156 -3.09 5.13 1.64
CA ALA A 156 -4.08 4.08 1.87
C ALA A 156 -4.93 3.85 0.60
N VAL A 157 -5.45 4.92 0.00
CA VAL A 157 -6.20 4.85 -1.25
C VAL A 157 -5.32 4.31 -2.38
N GLY A 158 -4.09 4.83 -2.54
CA GLY A 158 -3.14 4.33 -3.53
C GLY A 158 -2.88 2.83 -3.38
N THR A 159 -2.65 2.35 -2.16
CA THR A 159 -2.42 0.92 -1.88
C THR A 159 -3.64 0.06 -2.22
N ILE A 160 -4.86 0.54 -1.95
CA ILE A 160 -6.09 -0.17 -2.32
C ILE A 160 -6.26 -0.23 -3.85
N PHE A 161 -6.05 0.90 -4.54
CA PHE A 161 -6.14 0.96 -6.00
C PHE A 161 -5.10 0.04 -6.65
N PHE A 162 -3.82 0.14 -6.28
CA PHE A 162 -2.78 -0.72 -6.85
C PHE A 162 -2.86 -2.18 -6.37
N GLY A 163 -3.34 -2.43 -5.16
CA GLY A 163 -3.43 -3.77 -4.57
C GLY A 163 -4.61 -4.60 -5.06
N LEU A 164 -5.75 -3.99 -5.41
CA LEU A 164 -6.95 -4.72 -5.86
C LEU A 164 -7.25 -4.52 -7.34
N ILE A 165 -7.14 -3.30 -7.85
CA ILE A 165 -7.56 -2.99 -9.22
C ILE A 165 -6.51 -3.48 -10.21
N LEU A 166 -5.23 -3.28 -9.94
CA LEU A 166 -4.16 -3.72 -10.85
C LEU A 166 -4.17 -5.25 -11.08
N PRO A 167 -4.26 -6.11 -10.04
CA PRO A 167 -4.36 -7.56 -10.26
C PRO A 167 -5.62 -7.97 -11.00
N PHE A 168 -6.74 -7.26 -10.79
CA PHE A 168 -7.98 -7.51 -11.52
C PHE A 168 -7.81 -7.25 -13.02
N PHE A 169 -7.21 -6.12 -13.41
CA PHE A 169 -6.92 -5.82 -14.82
C PHE A 169 -5.92 -6.80 -15.44
N ILE A 170 -4.88 -7.20 -14.70
CA ILE A 170 -3.92 -8.22 -15.13
C ILE A 170 -4.63 -9.57 -15.37
N SER A 171 -5.50 -9.99 -14.45
CA SER A 171 -6.31 -11.20 -14.60
C SER A 171 -7.24 -11.14 -15.81
N MET A 172 -7.89 -9.99 -16.04
CA MET A 172 -8.77 -9.79 -17.19
C MET A 172 -8.00 -9.86 -18.52
N THR A 173 -6.82 -9.25 -18.59
CA THR A 173 -5.96 -9.29 -19.79
C THR A 173 -5.39 -10.69 -20.02
N LEU A 174 -4.95 -11.39 -18.97
CA LEU A 174 -4.57 -12.80 -19.04
C LEU A 174 -5.70 -13.67 -19.56
N ARG A 175 -6.92 -13.53 -19.02
CA ARG A 175 -8.10 -14.28 -19.48
C ARG A 175 -8.36 -14.06 -20.96
N ARG A 176 -8.30 -12.81 -21.44
CA ARG A 176 -8.48 -12.49 -22.87
C ARG A 176 -7.39 -13.12 -23.73
N LEU A 177 -6.13 -13.07 -23.28
CA LEU A 177 -5.00 -13.69 -23.99
C LEU A 177 -5.11 -15.21 -24.05
N THR A 178 -5.57 -15.85 -22.97
CA THR A 178 -5.78 -17.31 -22.92
C THR A 178 -6.95 -17.74 -23.80
N ILE A 179 -8.04 -16.97 -23.85
CA ILE A 179 -9.16 -17.26 -24.78
C ILE A 179 -8.71 -17.11 -26.23
N LYS A 180 -7.96 -16.05 -26.55
CA LYS A 180 -7.44 -15.82 -27.90
C LYS A 180 -6.49 -16.95 -28.32
N SER A 181 -5.56 -17.34 -27.45
CA SER A 181 -4.63 -18.44 -27.74
C SER A 181 -5.34 -19.78 -27.84
N LYS A 182 -6.41 -20.02 -27.05
CA LYS A 182 -7.27 -21.21 -27.17
C LYS A 182 -7.90 -21.29 -28.56
N ARG A 183 -8.50 -20.20 -29.04
CA ARG A 183 -9.12 -20.13 -30.37
C ARG A 183 -8.12 -20.28 -31.52
N GLU A 184 -6.95 -19.64 -31.41
CA GLU A 184 -5.87 -19.80 -32.40
C GLU A 184 -5.39 -21.26 -32.47
N LEU A 185 -5.32 -21.96 -31.33
CA LEU A 185 -4.99 -23.38 -31.26
C LEU A 185 -6.11 -24.27 -31.82
N GLU A 186 -7.39 -24.02 -31.48
CA GLU A 186 -8.54 -24.72 -32.05
C GLU A 186 -8.55 -24.62 -33.59
N GLY A 187 -8.34 -23.42 -34.12
CA GLY A 187 -8.25 -23.20 -35.57
C GLY A 187 -7.04 -23.88 -36.22
N ALA A 188 -5.87 -23.84 -35.57
CA ALA A 188 -4.69 -24.54 -36.06
C ALA A 188 -4.84 -26.07 -36.01
N LEU A 189 -5.56 -26.60 -35.01
CA LEU A 189 -5.83 -28.03 -34.89
C LEU A 189 -6.84 -28.50 -35.93
N ALA A 190 -7.96 -27.79 -36.07
CA ALA A 190 -8.98 -28.10 -37.06
C ALA A 190 -8.39 -28.06 -38.48
N LYS A 191 -7.50 -27.09 -38.76
CA LYS A 191 -6.75 -27.05 -40.01
C LYS A 191 -5.80 -28.24 -40.14
N SER A 192 -5.08 -28.62 -39.09
CA SER A 192 -4.21 -29.81 -39.12
C SER A 192 -4.97 -31.11 -39.34
N VAL A 193 -6.18 -31.26 -38.80
CA VAL A 193 -7.06 -32.42 -39.02
C VAL A 193 -7.62 -32.42 -40.45
N ALA A 194 -8.01 -31.25 -40.97
CA ALA A 194 -8.46 -31.12 -42.35
C ALA A 194 -7.32 -31.43 -43.34
N ASP A 195 -6.13 -30.87 -43.10
CA ASP A 195 -4.92 -31.13 -43.88
C ASP A 195 -4.54 -32.62 -43.77
N TRP A 196 -4.73 -33.27 -42.61
CA TRP A 196 -4.52 -34.72 -42.42
C TRP A 196 -5.48 -35.57 -43.26
N ASN A 197 -6.78 -35.29 -43.23
CA ASN A 197 -7.76 -36.01 -44.05
C ASN A 197 -7.48 -35.85 -45.55
N LEU A 198 -6.94 -34.69 -45.95
CA LEU A 198 -6.55 -34.42 -47.32
C LEU A 198 -5.23 -35.14 -47.68
N LEU A 199 -4.25 -35.16 -46.78
CA LEU A 199 -2.99 -35.89 -46.94
C LEU A 199 -3.19 -37.42 -46.93
N ARG A 200 -4.12 -37.96 -46.13
CA ARG A 200 -4.52 -39.38 -46.17
C ARG A 200 -4.97 -39.82 -47.56
N SER A 201 -5.57 -38.93 -48.34
CA SER A 201 -6.05 -39.21 -49.70
C SER A 201 -4.94 -39.21 -50.77
N THR A 202 -3.73 -38.80 -50.40
CA THR A 202 -2.54 -38.78 -51.27
C THR A 202 -1.48 -39.68 -50.63
N GLU A 203 -1.11 -40.79 -51.25
CA GLU A 203 -0.25 -41.90 -50.76
C GLU A 203 1.17 -41.51 -50.23
N VAL A 204 1.27 -40.56 -49.30
CA VAL A 204 2.53 -40.05 -48.74
C VAL A 204 2.57 -40.46 -47.28
N GLU A 205 3.47 -41.39 -46.96
CA GLU A 205 3.64 -41.96 -45.61
C GLU A 205 3.80 -40.85 -44.53
N PRO A 206 2.84 -40.72 -43.61
CA PRO A 206 2.76 -39.57 -42.71
C PRO A 206 3.85 -39.54 -41.63
N PHE A 207 4.39 -40.70 -41.25
CA PHE A 207 5.41 -40.85 -40.20
C PHE A 207 6.80 -40.32 -40.58
N LYS A 208 6.99 -39.90 -41.84
CA LYS A 208 8.22 -39.25 -42.31
C LYS A 208 8.16 -37.73 -42.26
N ASN A 209 6.99 -37.14 -41.95
CA ASN A 209 6.83 -35.68 -41.91
C ASN A 209 7.17 -35.10 -40.52
N PRO A 210 8.28 -34.36 -40.36
CA PRO A 210 8.68 -33.80 -39.06
C PRO A 210 7.70 -32.77 -38.49
N ARG A 211 6.77 -32.24 -39.29
CA ARG A 211 5.69 -31.36 -38.81
C ARG A 211 4.69 -32.13 -37.93
N PHE A 212 4.48 -33.41 -38.19
CA PHE A 212 3.59 -34.29 -37.42
C PHE A 212 4.06 -34.42 -35.97
N TYR A 213 5.32 -34.86 -35.76
CA TYR A 213 5.90 -34.98 -34.42
C TYR A 213 5.99 -33.65 -33.67
N MET A 214 6.21 -32.54 -34.37
CA MET A 214 6.23 -31.20 -33.77
C MET A 214 4.87 -30.77 -33.21
N ILE A 215 3.79 -31.11 -33.93
CA ILE A 215 2.42 -30.84 -33.50
C ILE A 215 2.08 -31.75 -32.33
N SER A 216 2.37 -33.05 -32.41
CA SER A 216 2.19 -34.02 -31.31
C SER A 216 2.97 -33.67 -30.04
N LEU A 217 4.20 -33.13 -30.16
CA LEU A 217 5.01 -32.68 -29.02
C LEU A 217 4.44 -31.40 -28.37
N LEU A 218 3.93 -30.46 -29.18
CA LEU A 218 3.23 -29.27 -28.67
C LEU A 218 1.91 -29.61 -27.97
N ILE A 219 1.25 -30.68 -28.41
CA ILE A 219 0.04 -31.25 -27.81
C ILE A 219 0.39 -31.93 -26.47
N LEU A 220 1.47 -32.71 -26.42
CA LEU A 220 1.93 -33.37 -25.20
C LEU A 220 2.36 -32.38 -24.11
N MET A 221 3.07 -31.29 -24.48
CA MET A 221 3.43 -30.22 -23.54
C MET A 221 2.21 -29.44 -23.00
N LYS A 222 1.08 -29.47 -23.70
CA LYS A 222 -0.18 -28.83 -23.28
C LYS A 222 -1.06 -29.74 -22.41
N HIS A 223 -0.84 -31.06 -22.44
CA HIS A 223 -1.63 -32.09 -21.74
C HIS A 223 -1.40 -32.17 -20.21
N THR A 224 -0.51 -31.36 -19.63
CA THR A 224 -0.13 -31.48 -18.21
C THR A 224 -0.94 -30.63 -17.23
N ARG A 225 -1.83 -29.72 -17.67
CA ARG A 225 -2.66 -28.93 -16.73
C ARG A 225 -4.05 -28.60 -17.30
N GLY A 226 -4.99 -29.56 -17.21
CA GLY A 226 -6.43 -29.24 -17.05
C GLY A 226 -7.31 -29.17 -18.30
N LEU A 227 -7.26 -30.16 -19.20
CA LEU A 227 -8.02 -30.14 -20.45
C LEU A 227 -8.99 -31.33 -20.67
N PHE A 228 -9.45 -32.00 -19.61
CA PHE A 228 -10.43 -33.10 -19.72
C PHE A 228 -11.91 -32.67 -19.67
N GLU A 229 -12.22 -31.38 -19.86
CA GLU A 229 -13.60 -30.87 -19.98
C GLU A 229 -13.72 -29.81 -21.08
N SER A 230 -13.14 -30.03 -22.27
CA SER A 230 -13.35 -29.08 -23.36
C SER A 230 -13.41 -29.74 -24.74
N PRO A 231 -14.11 -29.12 -25.72
CA PRO A 231 -14.28 -29.64 -27.09
C PRO A 231 -12.98 -29.95 -27.83
N ILE A 232 -11.88 -29.37 -27.38
CA ILE A 232 -10.52 -29.64 -27.88
C ILE A 232 -10.09 -31.09 -27.54
N GLY A 233 -10.45 -31.57 -26.35
CA GLY A 233 -10.16 -32.93 -25.89
C GLY A 233 -10.86 -33.98 -26.74
N ASP A 234 -12.09 -33.71 -27.17
CA ASP A 234 -12.87 -34.60 -28.04
C ASP A 234 -12.22 -34.72 -29.43
N ALA A 235 -11.84 -33.59 -30.05
CA ALA A 235 -11.10 -33.59 -31.31
C ALA A 235 -9.70 -34.26 -31.22
N PHE A 236 -9.10 -34.27 -30.03
CA PHE A 236 -7.87 -35.02 -29.75
C PHE A 236 -8.11 -36.51 -29.57
N GLY A 237 -9.19 -36.90 -28.89
CA GLY A 237 -9.63 -38.28 -28.78
C GLY A 237 -9.86 -38.88 -30.17
N ASP A 238 -10.48 -38.12 -31.07
CA ASP A 238 -10.69 -38.53 -32.45
C ASP A 238 -9.37 -38.68 -33.21
N LEU A 239 -8.43 -37.74 -33.08
CA LEU A 239 -7.12 -37.82 -33.74
C LEU A 239 -6.26 -38.99 -33.19
N ALA A 240 -6.28 -39.21 -31.88
CA ALA A 240 -5.57 -40.31 -31.24
C ALA A 240 -6.16 -41.67 -31.63
N SER A 241 -7.50 -41.76 -31.70
CA SER A 241 -8.23 -42.93 -32.20
C SER A 241 -7.88 -43.22 -33.65
N LEU A 242 -7.86 -42.20 -34.52
CA LEU A 242 -7.46 -42.31 -35.93
C LEU A 242 -6.01 -42.82 -36.08
N ILE A 243 -5.08 -42.29 -35.29
CA ILE A 243 -3.67 -42.72 -35.30
C ILE A 243 -3.52 -44.17 -34.80
N HIS A 244 -4.20 -44.54 -33.71
CA HIS A 244 -4.19 -45.91 -33.19
C HIS A 244 -4.75 -46.91 -34.20
N THR A 245 -5.86 -46.56 -34.85
CA THR A 245 -6.49 -47.41 -35.88
C THR A 245 -5.56 -47.64 -37.07
N GLU A 246 -4.74 -46.64 -37.44
CA GLU A 246 -3.77 -46.77 -38.54
C GLU A 246 -2.52 -47.60 -38.14
N LEU A 247 -2.11 -47.54 -36.86
CA LEU A 247 -0.98 -48.32 -36.31
C LEU A 247 -1.35 -49.79 -36.06
N ASP A 248 -2.62 -50.09 -35.78
CA ASP A 248 -3.12 -51.45 -35.53
C ASP A 248 -3.63 -52.16 -36.80
N LEU A 249 -3.56 -51.52 -37.99
CA LEU A 249 -3.85 -52.19 -39.27
C LEU A 249 -2.76 -53.24 -39.55
N PRO A 250 -3.09 -54.54 -39.66
CA PRO A 250 -2.10 -55.56 -39.96
C PRO A 250 -1.46 -55.28 -41.32
N GLU A 251 -0.13 -55.38 -41.37
CA GLU A 251 0.73 -54.97 -42.49
C GLU A 251 0.51 -55.75 -43.81
N ASN A 252 -0.51 -56.62 -43.90
CA ASN A 252 -0.84 -57.34 -45.14
C ASN A 252 -2.23 -58.00 -45.13
N PRO A 253 -3.25 -57.46 -45.82
CA PRO A 253 -4.45 -58.21 -46.13
C PRO A 253 -4.28 -58.94 -47.49
N ALA A 254 -4.23 -60.28 -47.41
CA ALA A 254 -4.43 -61.25 -48.49
C ALA A 254 -3.34 -61.41 -49.56
N GLN A 255 -2.54 -62.47 -49.41
CA GLN A 255 -1.89 -63.16 -50.52
C GLN A 255 -2.85 -64.27 -51.00
N PRO A 256 -3.27 -64.33 -52.29
CA PRO A 256 -4.19 -65.37 -52.76
C PRO A 256 -3.51 -66.75 -52.78
N PRO A 257 -4.25 -67.85 -52.58
CA PRO A 257 -3.69 -69.19 -52.56
C PRO A 257 -3.15 -69.55 -53.95
N ASN A 258 -1.88 -69.96 -54.00
CA ASN A 258 -1.27 -70.51 -55.21
C ASN A 258 -2.06 -71.77 -55.63
N ALA A 259 -2.66 -71.73 -56.82
CA ALA A 259 -3.18 -72.91 -57.50
C ALA A 259 -2.01 -73.76 -57.99
N ALA A 260 -1.99 -75.02 -57.54
CA ALA A 260 -1.12 -76.09 -58.05
C ALA A 260 -1.97 -77.11 -58.81
#